data_AF-V6L042-F1
#
_entry.id   AF-V6L042-F1
#
_cell.length_a   1.000
_cell.length_b   1.000
_cell.length_c   1.000
_cell.angle_alpha   90.00
_cell.angle_beta   90.00
_cell.angle_gamma   90.00
#
_symmetry.space_group_name_H-M   'P 1'
#
loop_
_entity.id
_entity.type
_entity.pdbx_description
1 polymer ?
#
loop_
_entity_poly.entity_id
_entity_poly.type
_entity_poly.pdbx_seq_one_letter_code
_entity_poly.pdbx_strand_id
1 'polypeptide(L)'
;PRHAWQPDFAPPNPPDPGPVPGMGPAERRAARGSPGAGIAAGIGSDLSGGPASTTLALLAAGLPGMPGTVHGSGTAAAGERLLAVTFNDLTAAGAAEGREAEIERARLLAENPRLHHVVVTGGEECLPYADLDGGPLTDEPGPALVAAERHRRRLAAGSADHFVGLGARQVLDAHPARLADLLLDRRRRHLLRPVA
;
A
#
# COMPACT_ATOMS: atom_id res chain seq x y z
N PRO A 1 12.31 46.72 14.31
CA PRO A 1 13.55 45.94 14.54
C PRO A 1 13.49 44.61 13.77
N ARG A 2 14.34 44.49 12.74
CA ARG A 2 14.39 43.35 11.82
C ARG A 2 15.14 42.22 12.52
N HIS A 3 14.48 41.11 12.85
CA HIS A 3 15.18 39.91 13.31
C HIS A 3 15.70 39.14 12.11
N ALA A 4 17.01 38.99 12.07
CA ALA A 4 17.78 38.35 11.01
C ALA A 4 17.49 36.85 10.94
N TRP A 5 17.46 36.33 9.71
CA TRP A 5 17.45 34.90 9.41
C TRP A 5 18.84 34.31 9.68
N GLN A 6 18.94 33.32 10.57
CA GLN A 6 20.12 32.47 10.71
C GLN A 6 19.91 31.22 9.83
N PRO A 7 20.80 30.94 8.86
CA PRO A 7 20.90 29.61 8.28
C PRO A 7 21.80 28.78 9.17
N ASP A 8 21.28 27.76 9.84
CA ASP A 8 22.06 26.58 10.25
C ASP A 8 21.10 25.50 10.77
N PHE A 9 20.31 24.94 9.85
CA PHE A 9 19.73 23.62 10.04
C PHE A 9 19.69 22.95 8.67
N ALA A 10 20.79 22.26 8.33
CA ALA A 10 20.78 21.34 7.21
C ALA A 10 20.02 20.08 7.66
N PRO A 11 18.84 19.76 7.08
CA PRO A 11 18.21 18.47 7.33
C PRO A 11 19.15 17.35 6.84
N PRO A 12 19.18 16.19 7.51
CA PRO A 12 20.09 15.09 7.16
C PRO A 12 19.84 14.51 5.76
N ASN A 13 18.74 14.89 5.09
CA ASN A 13 18.46 14.56 3.69
C ASN A 13 18.08 15.83 2.89
N PRO A 14 18.72 16.10 1.74
CA PRO A 14 18.33 17.20 0.87
C PRO A 14 16.94 16.93 0.25
N PRO A 15 16.11 17.98 0.04
CA PRO A 15 14.81 17.83 -0.62
C PRO A 15 14.97 17.29 -2.05
N ASP A 16 14.02 16.46 -2.48
CA ASP A 16 14.01 15.76 -3.77
C ASP A 16 14.32 16.73 -4.92
N PRO A 17 15.48 16.59 -5.60
CA PRO A 17 15.79 17.40 -6.76
C PRO A 17 14.83 16.93 -7.85
N GLY A 18 13.85 17.77 -8.15
CA GLY A 18 12.82 17.49 -9.15
C GLY A 18 13.37 16.95 -10.48
N PRO A 19 12.50 16.47 -11.38
CA PRO A 19 12.85 15.59 -12.48
C PRO A 19 14.06 16.11 -13.30
N VAL A 20 15.19 15.43 -13.15
CA VAL A 20 16.44 15.76 -13.84
C VAL A 20 16.29 15.38 -15.32
N PRO A 21 16.44 16.31 -16.27
CA PRO A 21 16.38 16.00 -17.70
C PRO A 21 17.44 14.95 -18.07
N GLY A 22 17.00 13.83 -18.64
CA GLY A 22 17.87 12.72 -19.05
C GLY A 22 17.96 11.54 -18.09
N MET A 23 17.43 11.63 -16.86
CA MET A 23 17.44 10.53 -15.90
C MET A 23 16.17 9.66 -16.00
N GLY A 24 16.36 8.39 -16.35
CA GLY A 24 15.28 7.43 -16.55
C GLY A 24 14.56 7.03 -15.25
N PRO A 25 13.35 6.44 -15.31
CA PRO A 25 12.63 5.96 -14.13
C PRO A 25 13.39 4.92 -13.27
N ALA A 26 14.36 4.22 -13.86
CA ALA A 26 15.22 3.25 -13.18
C ALA A 26 16.30 3.95 -12.34
N GLU A 27 16.96 4.96 -12.89
CA GLU A 27 17.99 5.75 -12.19
C GLU A 27 17.38 6.57 -11.05
N ARG A 28 16.15 7.07 -11.21
CA ARG A 28 15.40 7.72 -10.10
C ARG A 28 15.06 6.79 -8.95
N ARG A 29 14.94 5.49 -9.20
CA ARG A 29 14.74 4.48 -8.15
C ARG A 29 16.04 4.21 -7.40
N ALA A 30 17.17 4.15 -8.11
CA ALA A 30 18.48 3.97 -7.50
C ALA A 30 18.92 5.19 -6.67
N ALA A 31 18.67 6.42 -7.15
CA ALA A 31 19.07 7.65 -6.48
C ALA A 31 18.28 7.95 -5.19
N ARG A 32 17.07 7.39 -5.03
CA ARG A 32 16.24 7.57 -3.84
C ARG A 32 16.68 6.79 -2.60
N GLY A 33 17.81 6.08 -2.67
CA GLY A 33 18.39 5.43 -1.50
C GLY A 33 17.43 4.48 -0.78
N SER A 34 16.54 3.79 -1.52
CA SER A 34 15.78 2.69 -0.94
C SER A 34 16.77 1.73 -0.30
N PRO A 35 16.60 1.35 0.98
CA PRO A 35 17.53 0.47 1.68
C PRO A 35 17.86 -0.72 0.79
N GLY A 36 19.15 -0.86 0.48
CA GLY A 36 19.68 -1.88 -0.40
C GLY A 36 19.21 -3.27 0.02
N ALA A 37 18.84 -4.07 -0.98
CA ALA A 37 18.35 -5.45 -0.88
C ALA A 37 16.98 -5.60 -0.20
N GLY A 38 15.88 -5.55 -0.97
CA GLY A 38 14.63 -6.15 -0.47
C GLY A 38 13.33 -5.84 -1.20
N ILE A 39 13.20 -4.75 -1.97
CA ILE A 39 11.98 -4.56 -2.76
C ILE A 39 12.06 -5.55 -3.93
N ALA A 40 11.43 -6.72 -3.75
CA ALA A 40 11.26 -7.70 -4.81
C ALA A 40 10.67 -6.97 -6.01
N ALA A 41 11.41 -6.90 -7.11
CA ALA A 41 10.87 -6.36 -8.35
C ALA A 41 9.66 -7.23 -8.74
N GLY A 42 8.59 -6.64 -9.28
CA GLY A 42 7.35 -7.36 -9.60
C GLY A 42 6.09 -6.72 -9.04
N ILE A 43 5.02 -7.51 -8.98
CA ILE A 43 3.73 -7.15 -8.39
C ILE A 43 3.54 -7.91 -7.09
N GLY A 44 3.13 -7.21 -6.03
CA GLY A 44 2.66 -7.76 -4.77
C GLY A 44 1.18 -7.47 -4.54
N SER A 45 0.61 -8.06 -3.49
CA SER A 45 -0.76 -7.79 -3.06
C SER A 45 -0.89 -7.79 -1.55
N ASP A 46 -1.82 -7.00 -1.03
CA ASP A 46 -2.33 -7.20 0.32
C ASP A 46 -3.12 -8.51 0.41
N LEU A 47 -2.97 -9.21 1.53
CA LEU A 47 -3.78 -10.35 1.92
C LEU A 47 -4.26 -10.15 3.35
N SER A 48 -5.32 -9.37 3.53
CA SER A 48 -5.84 -9.05 4.88
C SER A 48 -6.85 -10.08 5.39
N GLY A 49 -7.20 -11.11 4.60
CA GLY A 49 -8.27 -12.07 4.88
C GLY A 49 -9.69 -11.50 4.73
N GLY A 50 -9.80 -10.26 4.28
CA GLY A 50 -11.05 -9.68 3.78
C GLY A 50 -11.27 -10.06 2.31
N PRO A 51 -12.53 -10.00 1.81
CA PRO A 51 -12.86 -10.50 0.48
C PRO A 51 -12.15 -9.71 -0.63
N ALA A 52 -12.07 -8.39 -0.54
CA ALA A 52 -11.50 -7.54 -1.60
C ALA A 52 -10.00 -7.78 -1.83
N SER A 53 -9.20 -7.76 -0.76
CA SER A 53 -7.76 -8.02 -0.85
C SER A 53 -7.47 -9.46 -1.27
N THR A 54 -8.25 -10.41 -0.76
CA THR A 54 -8.15 -11.84 -1.13
C THR A 54 -8.42 -12.06 -2.60
N THR A 55 -9.52 -11.50 -3.13
CA THR A 55 -9.85 -11.66 -4.55
C THR A 55 -8.76 -11.08 -5.44
N LEU A 56 -8.21 -9.90 -5.11
CA LEU A 56 -7.10 -9.32 -5.88
C LEU A 56 -5.85 -10.19 -5.81
N ALA A 57 -5.47 -10.69 -4.62
CA ALA A 57 -4.30 -11.56 -4.47
C ALA A 57 -4.45 -12.85 -5.27
N LEU A 58 -5.61 -13.51 -5.20
CA LEU A 58 -5.88 -14.75 -5.93
C LEU A 58 -5.96 -14.54 -7.45
N LEU A 59 -6.53 -13.43 -7.90
CA LEU A 59 -6.56 -13.08 -9.33
C LEU A 59 -5.15 -12.78 -9.84
N ALA A 60 -4.39 -11.95 -9.13
CA ALA A 60 -3.01 -11.63 -9.48
C ALA A 60 -2.11 -12.87 -9.47
N ALA A 61 -2.37 -13.82 -8.55
CA ALA A 61 -1.70 -15.12 -8.54
C ALA A 61 -2.22 -16.06 -9.62
N GLY A 62 -3.47 -15.90 -10.06
CA GLY A 62 -4.17 -16.80 -10.98
C GLY A 62 -3.93 -16.53 -12.46
N LEU A 63 -3.50 -15.32 -12.83
CA LEU A 63 -3.25 -14.94 -14.23
C LEU A 63 -2.29 -15.92 -14.94
N PRO A 64 -2.50 -16.18 -16.25
CA PRO A 64 -1.60 -17.01 -17.04
C PRO A 64 -0.21 -16.33 -17.13
N GLY A 65 0.83 -17.08 -16.77
CA GLY A 65 2.20 -16.57 -16.66
C GLY A 65 2.80 -16.81 -15.28
N MET A 66 4.01 -16.26 -15.06
CA MET A 66 4.67 -16.29 -13.76
C MET A 66 3.97 -15.29 -12.82
N PRO A 67 3.45 -15.71 -11.65
CA PRO A 67 2.84 -14.79 -10.70
C PRO A 67 3.77 -13.62 -10.35
N GLY A 68 3.21 -12.41 -10.22
CA GLY A 68 4.01 -11.22 -9.92
C GLY A 68 4.73 -10.59 -11.13
N THR A 69 4.57 -11.09 -12.36
CA THR A 69 4.97 -10.35 -13.57
C THR A 69 3.96 -9.28 -13.94
N VAL A 70 4.44 -8.07 -14.28
CA VAL A 70 3.64 -7.12 -15.06
C VAL A 70 3.57 -7.62 -16.51
N HIS A 71 2.37 -7.77 -17.09
CA HIS A 71 2.22 -8.11 -18.51
C HIS A 71 2.96 -7.07 -19.38
N GLY A 72 3.94 -7.51 -20.17
CA GLY A 72 4.79 -6.65 -21.00
C GLY A 72 6.12 -6.22 -20.37
N SER A 73 6.34 -6.50 -19.08
CA SER A 73 7.66 -6.46 -18.46
C SER A 73 8.36 -7.79 -18.72
N GLY A 74 9.55 -7.77 -19.30
CA GLY A 74 10.39 -8.96 -19.44
C GLY A 74 10.60 -9.69 -18.11
N THR A 75 11.04 -10.95 -18.20
CA THR A 75 11.20 -11.95 -17.12
C THR A 75 12.10 -11.56 -15.94
N ALA A 76 12.64 -10.34 -15.90
CA ALA A 76 13.78 -9.96 -15.07
C ALA A 76 13.46 -9.74 -13.57
N ALA A 77 12.24 -10.03 -13.11
CA ALA A 77 11.83 -9.67 -11.75
C ALA A 77 10.77 -10.55 -11.10
N ALA A 78 10.02 -11.36 -11.84
CA ALA A 78 8.92 -12.09 -11.22
C ALA A 78 9.41 -13.26 -10.37
N GLY A 79 8.93 -13.32 -9.13
CA GLY A 79 9.03 -14.51 -8.32
C GLY A 79 8.28 -15.68 -8.95
N GLU A 80 8.62 -16.91 -8.59
CA GLU A 80 7.80 -18.09 -8.90
C GLU A 80 6.38 -17.98 -8.31
N ARG A 81 6.20 -17.07 -7.35
CA ARG A 81 4.98 -16.85 -6.55
C ARG A 81 4.74 -15.35 -6.34
N LEU A 82 3.47 -14.96 -6.27
CA LEU A 82 3.05 -13.60 -5.98
C LEU A 82 3.33 -13.28 -4.51
N LEU A 83 4.01 -12.17 -4.24
CA LEU A 83 4.21 -11.68 -2.87
C LEU A 83 2.88 -11.22 -2.27
N ALA A 84 2.42 -11.89 -1.23
CA ALA A 84 1.19 -11.56 -0.49
C ALA A 84 1.56 -11.05 0.90
N VAL A 85 1.16 -9.82 1.24
CA VAL A 85 1.54 -9.16 2.50
C VAL A 85 0.33 -9.04 3.43
N THR A 86 0.49 -9.53 4.66
CA THR A 86 -0.48 -9.30 5.75
C THR A 86 0.17 -8.40 6.80
N PHE A 87 -0.46 -7.27 7.14
CA PHE A 87 -0.02 -6.44 8.26
C PHE A 87 -0.71 -6.88 9.56
N ASN A 88 0.07 -7.18 10.59
CA ASN A 88 -0.41 -7.53 11.93
C ASN A 88 -0.03 -6.43 12.92
N ASP A 89 -1.02 -5.72 13.46
CA ASP A 89 -0.80 -4.66 14.44
C ASP A 89 -0.79 -5.27 15.85
N LEU A 90 0.38 -5.25 16.49
CA LEU A 90 0.58 -5.78 17.83
C LEU A 90 0.09 -4.81 18.93
N THR A 91 -0.05 -3.52 18.61
CA THR A 91 -0.58 -2.50 19.54
C THR A 91 -2.09 -2.57 19.66
N ALA A 92 -2.76 -3.19 18.68
CA ALA A 92 -4.21 -3.37 18.66
C ALA A 92 -4.68 -4.54 19.55
N ALA A 93 -3.86 -5.01 20.49
CA ALA A 93 -4.20 -6.06 21.44
C ALA A 93 -5.47 -5.66 22.22
N GLY A 94 -6.62 -6.25 21.83
CA GLY A 94 -7.95 -5.96 22.37
C GLY A 94 -8.96 -5.31 21.41
N ALA A 95 -8.59 -4.98 20.17
CA ALA A 95 -9.40 -4.10 19.33
C ALA A 95 -10.45 -4.75 18.40
N ALA A 96 -10.50 -6.07 18.17
CA ALA A 96 -11.65 -6.70 17.46
C ALA A 96 -11.58 -8.23 17.44
N GLU A 97 -12.63 -8.90 17.95
CA GLU A 97 -12.89 -10.35 17.73
C GLU A 97 -12.87 -10.73 16.23
N GLY A 98 -13.15 -9.77 15.34
CA GLY A 98 -13.08 -9.96 13.88
C GLY A 98 -11.66 -9.95 13.29
N ARG A 99 -10.67 -9.33 13.95
CA ARG A 99 -9.33 -9.16 13.39
C ARG A 99 -8.53 -10.45 13.41
N GLU A 100 -8.62 -11.21 14.49
CA GLU A 100 -7.97 -12.51 14.61
C GLU A 100 -8.53 -13.48 13.57
N ALA A 101 -9.87 -13.50 13.39
CA ALA A 101 -10.51 -14.29 12.34
C ALA A 101 -10.12 -13.83 10.91
N GLU A 102 -9.89 -12.53 10.67
CA GLU A 102 -9.35 -12.03 9.41
C GLU A 102 -7.91 -12.51 9.17
N ILE A 103 -7.05 -12.46 10.18
CA ILE A 103 -5.66 -12.92 10.07
C ILE A 103 -5.61 -14.43 9.83
N GLU A 104 -6.44 -15.21 10.52
CA GLU A 104 -6.52 -16.66 10.31
C GLU A 104 -7.02 -16.98 8.89
N ARG A 105 -8.04 -16.26 8.38
CA ARG A 105 -8.45 -16.39 6.99
C ARG A 105 -7.31 -16.06 6.02
N ALA A 106 -6.55 -15.00 6.27
CA ALA A 106 -5.40 -14.64 5.44
C ALA A 106 -4.35 -15.77 5.41
N ARG A 107 -4.07 -16.37 6.57
CA ARG A 107 -3.17 -17.52 6.70
C ARG A 107 -3.65 -18.74 5.91
N LEU A 108 -4.93 -19.09 6.01
CA LEU A 108 -5.49 -20.21 5.24
C LEU A 108 -5.41 -19.98 3.72
N LEU A 109 -5.70 -18.75 3.27
CA LEU A 109 -5.61 -18.38 1.86
C LEU A 109 -4.16 -18.36 1.35
N ALA A 110 -3.21 -18.05 2.23
CA ALA A 110 -1.78 -18.07 1.94
C ALA A 110 -1.22 -19.48 1.70
N GLU A 111 -1.95 -20.55 2.04
CA GLU A 111 -1.56 -21.93 1.70
C GLU A 111 -1.56 -22.20 0.19
N ASN A 112 -2.11 -21.28 -0.62
CA ASN A 112 -2.05 -21.35 -2.07
C ASN A 112 -0.58 -21.36 -2.56
N PRO A 113 -0.14 -22.39 -3.30
CA PRO A 113 1.25 -22.54 -3.71
C PRO A 113 1.74 -21.46 -4.68
N ARG A 114 0.83 -20.66 -5.27
CA ARG A 114 1.18 -19.51 -6.13
C ARG A 114 1.41 -18.23 -5.33
N LEU A 115 1.26 -18.26 -3.99
CA LEU A 115 1.52 -17.14 -3.10
C LEU A 115 2.81 -17.35 -2.28
N HIS A 116 3.55 -16.27 -2.11
CA HIS A 116 4.62 -16.15 -1.13
C HIS A 116 4.16 -15.18 -0.04
N HIS A 117 3.73 -15.74 1.09
CA HIS A 117 3.08 -14.97 2.15
C HIS A 117 4.09 -14.40 3.15
N VAL A 118 4.01 -13.10 3.39
CA VAL A 118 4.82 -12.36 4.35
C VAL A 118 3.90 -11.67 5.34
N VAL A 119 4.15 -11.91 6.63
CA VAL A 119 3.46 -11.22 7.72
C VAL A 119 4.37 -10.12 8.25
N VAL A 120 3.90 -8.88 8.17
CA VAL A 120 4.59 -7.69 8.69
C VAL A 120 3.96 -7.32 10.01
N THR A 121 4.72 -7.42 11.09
CA THR A 121 4.27 -6.97 12.40
C THR A 121 4.55 -5.48 12.60
N GLY A 122 3.61 -4.78 13.23
CA GLY A 122 3.78 -3.38 13.63
C GLY A 122 3.55 -3.23 15.13
N GLY A 123 4.51 -2.59 15.83
CA GLY A 123 4.42 -2.20 17.22
C GLY A 123 4.09 -0.71 17.39
N GLU A 124 4.59 -0.11 18.47
CA GLU A 124 4.35 1.30 18.82
C GLU A 124 4.80 2.27 17.72
N GLU A 125 5.81 1.88 16.95
CA GLU A 125 6.32 2.65 15.81
C GLU A 125 5.36 2.72 14.62
N CYS A 126 4.27 1.95 14.66
CA CYS A 126 3.17 2.00 13.69
C CYS A 126 1.93 2.74 14.23
N LEU A 127 2.01 3.31 15.44
CA LEU A 127 0.91 4.08 16.00
C LEU A 127 0.61 5.33 15.15
N PRO A 128 -0.63 5.84 15.20
CA PRO A 128 -0.95 7.12 14.59
C PRO A 128 0.04 8.19 15.03
N TYR A 129 0.59 8.94 14.06
CA TYR A 129 1.53 10.03 14.29
C TYR A 129 2.90 9.63 14.88
N ALA A 130 3.31 8.36 14.79
CA ALA A 130 4.60 7.91 15.33
C ALA A 130 5.84 8.51 14.61
N ASP A 131 5.70 8.89 13.33
CA ASP A 131 6.79 9.50 12.53
C ASP A 131 6.32 10.77 11.82
N LEU A 132 6.03 11.81 12.60
CA LEU A 132 5.68 13.13 12.06
C LEU A 132 6.87 13.84 11.41
N ASP A 133 8.08 13.57 11.87
CA ASP A 133 9.31 14.22 11.41
C ASP A 133 9.87 13.60 10.13
N GLY A 134 9.50 12.36 9.78
CA GLY A 134 9.94 11.67 8.57
C GLY A 134 9.10 11.94 7.31
N GLY A 135 7.99 12.67 7.42
CA GLY A 135 7.13 13.06 6.30
C GLY A 135 7.36 14.50 5.81
N PRO A 136 6.92 14.85 4.59
CA PRO A 136 6.91 16.25 4.17
C PRO A 136 6.01 17.05 5.10
N LEU A 137 6.57 18.10 5.71
CA LEU A 137 5.84 19.02 6.57
C LEU A 137 4.78 19.74 5.72
N THR A 138 3.52 19.37 5.94
CA THR A 138 2.35 20.01 5.33
C THR A 138 1.60 20.79 6.40
N ASP A 139 1.09 21.96 6.04
CA ASP A 139 0.26 22.82 6.86
C ASP A 139 -1.18 22.28 7.03
N GLU A 140 -1.59 21.35 6.18
CA GLU A 140 -2.89 20.67 6.24
C GLU A 140 -2.73 19.17 6.58
N PRO A 141 -2.62 18.81 7.88
CA PRO A 141 -2.59 17.41 8.29
C PRO A 141 -3.94 16.74 8.02
N GLY A 142 -3.96 15.81 7.06
CA GLY A 142 -5.15 15.05 6.70
C GLY A 142 -5.29 13.72 7.45
N PRO A 143 -6.48 13.07 7.40
CA PRO A 143 -6.72 11.76 8.02
C PRO A 143 -5.76 10.65 7.56
N ALA A 144 -5.08 10.83 6.43
CA ALA A 144 -4.05 9.92 5.93
C ALA A 144 -2.89 9.71 6.93
N LEU A 145 -2.59 10.70 7.78
CA LEU A 145 -1.52 10.60 8.79
C LEU A 145 -1.78 9.51 9.83
N VAL A 146 -3.05 9.18 10.10
CA VAL A 146 -3.43 8.14 11.07
C VAL A 146 -2.96 6.76 10.61
N ALA A 147 -2.90 6.51 9.30
CA ALA A 147 -2.54 5.22 8.72
C ALA A 147 -1.18 5.24 8.00
N ALA A 148 -0.47 6.37 8.01
CA ALA A 148 0.74 6.58 7.22
C ALA A 148 1.83 5.54 7.54
N GLU A 149 2.20 5.39 8.82
CA GLU A 149 3.26 4.45 9.22
C GLU A 149 2.91 2.99 8.95
N ARG A 150 1.66 2.60 9.23
CA ARG A 150 1.16 1.26 8.89
C ARG A 150 1.29 0.98 7.40
N HIS A 151 0.92 1.95 6.55
CA HIS A 151 1.04 1.81 5.10
C HIS A 151 2.50 1.75 4.65
N ARG A 152 3.38 2.61 5.17
CA ARG A 152 4.80 2.60 4.83
C ARG A 152 5.44 1.26 5.18
N ARG A 153 5.22 0.76 6.39
CA ARG A 153 5.73 -0.55 6.85
C ARG A 153 5.23 -1.71 6.00
N ARG A 154 3.92 -1.75 5.73
CA ARG A 154 3.32 -2.78 4.88
C ARG A 154 3.86 -2.74 3.46
N LEU A 155 3.96 -1.55 2.85
CA LEU A 155 4.39 -1.38 1.47
C LEU A 155 5.90 -1.58 1.31
N ALA A 156 6.71 -1.25 2.32
CA ALA A 156 8.15 -1.49 2.30
C ALA A 156 8.49 -2.99 2.26
N ALA A 157 7.65 -3.84 2.86
CA ALA A 157 7.74 -5.29 2.75
C ALA A 157 7.04 -5.85 1.50
N GLY A 158 6.33 -5.00 0.76
CA GLY A 158 5.65 -5.33 -0.49
C GLY A 158 6.58 -5.23 -1.70
N SER A 159 5.97 -5.31 -2.88
CA SER A 159 6.69 -5.20 -4.13
C SER A 159 6.63 -3.76 -4.67
N ALA A 160 7.38 -3.50 -5.75
CA ALA A 160 7.42 -2.19 -6.38
C ALA A 160 6.04 -1.73 -6.88
N ASP A 161 5.26 -2.65 -7.44
CA ASP A 161 3.84 -2.47 -7.74
C ASP A 161 3.01 -3.29 -6.75
N HIS A 162 1.96 -2.72 -6.16
CA HIS A 162 1.22 -3.39 -5.07
C HIS A 162 -0.29 -3.22 -5.19
N PHE A 163 -1.02 -4.33 -5.21
CA PHE A 163 -2.49 -4.32 -5.22
C PHE A 163 -3.06 -4.21 -3.80
N VAL A 164 -4.04 -3.34 -3.63
CA VAL A 164 -4.76 -3.13 -2.38
C VAL A 164 -6.26 -3.21 -2.59
N GLY A 165 -6.98 -3.82 -1.66
CA GLY A 165 -8.45 -3.94 -1.69
C GLY A 165 -9.20 -2.69 -1.21
N LEU A 166 -8.51 -1.54 -1.09
CA LEU A 166 -9.10 -0.29 -0.59
C LEU A 166 -10.15 0.23 -1.58
N GLY A 167 -11.29 0.70 -1.08
CA GLY A 167 -12.37 1.23 -1.93
C GLY A 167 -13.44 0.20 -2.31
N ALA A 168 -13.18 -1.10 -2.15
CA ALA A 168 -14.12 -2.14 -2.56
C ALA A 168 -15.46 -2.05 -1.83
N ARG A 169 -15.46 -1.81 -0.50
CA ARG A 169 -16.70 -1.61 0.27
C ARG A 169 -17.44 -0.34 -0.15
N GLN A 170 -16.72 0.73 -0.50
CA GLN A 170 -17.30 1.98 -0.97
C GLN A 170 -17.96 1.84 -2.36
N VAL A 171 -17.58 0.81 -3.12
CA VAL A 171 -18.20 0.47 -4.40
C VAL A 171 -19.34 -0.54 -4.21
N LEU A 172 -19.12 -1.57 -3.39
CA LEU A 172 -20.03 -2.72 -3.25
C LEU A 172 -21.04 -2.58 -2.12
N ASP A 173 -20.61 -2.06 -0.96
CA ASP A 173 -21.42 -1.85 0.25
C ASP A 173 -21.99 -0.43 0.33
N ALA A 174 -21.77 0.40 -0.69
CA ALA A 174 -22.53 1.63 -0.82
C ALA A 174 -24.01 1.31 -1.07
N HIS A 175 -24.89 2.29 -0.84
CA HIS A 175 -26.34 2.15 -1.01
C HIS A 175 -26.66 1.32 -2.27
N PRO A 176 -27.49 0.26 -2.22
CA PRO A 176 -27.66 -0.70 -3.33
C PRO A 176 -28.06 -0.06 -4.66
N ALA A 177 -28.68 1.12 -4.62
CA ALA A 177 -28.90 1.97 -5.80
C ALA A 177 -27.61 2.31 -6.57
N ARG A 178 -26.48 2.47 -5.88
CA ARG A 178 -25.16 2.74 -6.47
C ARG A 178 -24.57 1.53 -7.19
N LEU A 179 -24.83 0.31 -6.71
CA LEU A 179 -24.46 -0.91 -7.43
C LEU A 179 -25.35 -1.09 -8.67
N ALA A 180 -26.65 -0.82 -8.53
CA ALA A 180 -27.59 -0.82 -9.65
C ALA A 180 -27.19 0.24 -10.70
N ASP A 181 -26.80 1.45 -10.29
CA ASP A 181 -26.31 2.51 -11.18
C ASP A 181 -25.00 2.11 -11.89
N LEU A 182 -24.06 1.45 -11.20
CA LEU A 182 -22.83 0.92 -11.83
C LEU A 182 -23.11 -0.17 -12.86
N LEU A 183 -24.11 -1.03 -12.60
CA LEU A 183 -24.53 -2.09 -13.52
C LEU A 183 -25.36 -1.55 -14.69
N LEU A 184 -26.17 -0.52 -14.45
CA LEU A 184 -27.12 0.02 -15.42
C LEU A 184 -26.52 1.16 -16.27
N ASP A 185 -25.53 1.90 -15.77
CA ASP A 185 -25.09 3.14 -16.40
C ASP A 185 -23.65 3.12 -16.94
N ARG A 186 -23.56 3.02 -18.26
CA ARG A 186 -22.49 3.60 -19.09
C ARG A 186 -22.60 5.14 -19.16
N ARG A 187 -23.33 5.80 -18.25
CA ARG A 187 -23.49 7.26 -18.26
C ARG A 187 -23.24 7.85 -16.87
N ARG A 188 -22.49 8.95 -16.91
CA ARG A 188 -22.04 9.71 -15.75
C ARG A 188 -23.22 10.50 -15.21
N ARG A 189 -23.57 10.35 -13.94
CA ARG A 189 -24.27 11.40 -13.20
C ARG A 189 -23.50 11.77 -11.95
N HIS A 190 -23.52 13.06 -11.66
CA HIS A 190 -22.55 13.79 -10.85
C HIS A 190 -22.47 13.26 -9.41
N LEU A 191 -21.23 13.13 -8.93
CA LEU A 191 -20.86 12.65 -7.60
C LEU A 191 -21.61 13.44 -6.51
N LEU A 192 -22.55 12.79 -5.82
CA LEU A 192 -23.02 13.24 -4.52
C LEU A 192 -22.05 12.75 -3.45
N ARG A 193 -21.70 13.66 -2.53
CA ARG A 193 -20.75 13.44 -1.44
C ARG A 193 -21.31 12.35 -0.49
N PRO A 194 -20.52 11.32 -0.13
CA PRO A 194 -20.97 10.31 0.82
C PRO A 194 -21.21 10.94 2.20
N VAL A 195 -22.33 10.58 2.81
CA VAL A 195 -22.65 10.91 4.21
C VAL A 195 -22.09 9.78 5.07
N ALA A 196 -21.28 10.16 6.07
CA ALA A 196 -20.80 9.28 7.14
C ALA A 196 -21.80 9.25 8.30
#